data_AF-A0A968NKE1-F1
#
_entry.id   AF-A0A968NKE1-F1
#
_cell.length_a   1.000
_cell.length_b   1.000
_cell.length_c   1.000
_cell.angle_alpha   90.00
_cell.angle_beta   90.00
_cell.angle_gamma   90.00
#
_symmetry.space_group_name_H-M   'P 1'
#
loop_
_entity.id
_entity.type
_entity.pdbx_description
1 polymer ?
#
loop_
_entity_poly.entity_id
_entity_poly.type
_entity_poly.pdbx_seq_one_letter_code
_entity_poly.pdbx_strand_id
1 'polypeptide(L)'
;MTHETITLNHAGFSVGANALLDTGATVNLLPYDIGLRLGKIWDEQTVRLPLAGNLARVEARGVFVHIQIGDMEPVRLAFAWVEASQVPLILGQTNFFREFDVCFVRSRRTIEIIRL
;
A
#
# COMPACT_ATOMS: atom_id res chain seq x y z
N MET A 1 -4.82 4.40 21.04
CA MET A 1 -4.27 3.97 19.74
C MET A 1 -4.79 2.57 19.48
N THR A 2 -5.92 2.44 18.81
CA THR A 2 -6.28 1.18 18.16
C THR A 2 -5.42 1.10 16.91
N HIS A 3 -4.41 0.24 16.93
CA HIS A 3 -3.65 -0.10 15.72
C HIS A 3 -4.54 -1.02 14.90
N GLU A 4 -5.34 -0.48 14.00
CA GLU A 4 -6.04 -1.33 13.04
C GLU A 4 -4.99 -1.97 12.13
N THR A 5 -4.98 -3.30 12.14
CA THR A 5 -3.99 -4.08 11.40
C THR A 5 -4.35 -4.01 9.92
N ILE A 6 -3.41 -3.55 9.10
CA ILE A 6 -3.53 -3.64 7.65
C ILE A 6 -3.09 -5.04 7.23
N THR A 7 -3.99 -5.76 6.58
CA THR A 7 -3.71 -7.05 5.95
C THR A 7 -3.75 -6.89 4.45
N LEU A 8 -2.67 -7.29 3.79
CA LEU A 8 -2.56 -7.37 2.34
C LEU A 8 -2.86 -8.80 1.91
N ASN A 9 -3.67 -8.97 0.86
CA ASN A 9 -4.15 -10.26 0.39
C ASN A 9 -3.98 -10.40 -1.14
N HIS A 10 -3.50 -11.56 -1.57
CA HIS A 10 -3.38 -11.92 -2.99
C HIS A 10 -3.35 -13.44 -3.16
N ALA A 11 -4.24 -13.99 -4.00
CA ALA A 11 -4.23 -15.40 -4.40
C ALA A 11 -4.09 -16.42 -3.24
N GLY A 12 -4.72 -16.15 -2.09
CA GLY A 12 -4.66 -17.01 -0.90
C GLY A 12 -3.48 -16.73 0.05
N PHE A 13 -2.58 -15.83 -0.30
CA PHE A 13 -1.52 -15.32 0.57
C PHE A 13 -1.98 -14.07 1.31
N SER A 14 -1.61 -13.98 2.59
CA SER A 14 -1.94 -12.84 3.46
C SER A 14 -0.70 -12.36 4.20
N VAL A 15 -0.51 -11.04 4.23
CA VAL A 15 0.61 -10.38 4.92
C VAL A 15 0.07 -9.24 5.77
N GLY A 16 0.19 -9.36 7.09
CA GLY A 16 0.04 -8.23 8.00
C GLY A 16 1.23 -7.28 7.91
N ALA A 17 0.97 -5.98 7.78
CA ALA A 17 2.01 -4.96 7.65
C ALA A 17 1.60 -3.63 8.28
N ASN A 18 2.60 -2.85 8.70
CA ASN A 18 2.39 -1.43 8.98
C ASN A 18 2.54 -0.63 7.69
N ALA A 19 1.64 0.33 7.49
CA ALA A 19 1.72 1.24 6.35
C ALA A 19 1.92 2.68 6.81
N LEU A 20 2.62 3.47 6.01
CA LEU A 20 2.68 4.91 6.10
C LEU A 20 1.56 5.51 5.24
N LEU A 21 0.67 6.28 5.86
CA LEU A 21 -0.24 7.15 5.14
C LEU A 21 0.53 8.40 4.69
N ASP A 22 0.63 8.62 3.38
CA ASP A 22 1.40 9.72 2.81
C ASP A 22 0.55 10.49 1.79
N THR A 23 0.03 11.64 2.21
CA THR A 23 -0.74 12.53 1.33
C THR A 23 0.12 13.18 0.25
N GLY A 24 1.46 13.18 0.40
CA GLY A 24 2.41 13.65 -0.61
C GLY A 24 2.75 12.60 -1.67
N ALA A 25 2.39 11.33 -1.45
CA ALA A 25 2.57 10.27 -2.43
C ALA A 25 1.37 10.17 -3.38
N THR A 26 1.62 10.25 -4.68
CA THR A 26 0.57 10.09 -5.70
C THR A 26 0.03 8.66 -5.75
N VAL A 27 0.90 7.66 -5.62
CA VAL A 27 0.56 6.23 -5.74
C VAL A 27 0.88 5.48 -4.45
N ASN A 28 0.25 4.33 -4.23
CA ASN A 28 0.68 3.42 -3.18
C ASN A 28 2.00 2.76 -3.58
N LEU A 29 2.82 2.41 -2.59
CA LEU A 29 4.09 1.74 -2.78
C LEU A 29 4.11 0.42 -2.02
N LEU A 30 4.44 -0.67 -2.71
CA LEU A 30 4.60 -2.00 -2.13
C LEU A 30 6.10 -2.36 -2.11
N PRO A 31 6.69 -2.68 -0.95
CA PRO A 31 8.06 -3.17 -0.86
C PRO A 31 8.25 -4.53 -1.56
N TYR A 32 9.46 -4.79 -2.03
CA TYR A 32 9.78 -5.98 -2.83
C TYR A 32 9.40 -7.28 -2.11
N ASP A 33 9.88 -7.43 -0.88
CA ASP A 33 9.69 -8.61 -0.03
C ASP A 33 8.21 -8.87 0.32
N ILE A 34 7.41 -7.83 0.51
CA ILE A 34 5.97 -7.98 0.75
C ILE A 34 5.29 -8.56 -0.49
N GLY A 35 5.62 -8.07 -1.69
CA GLY A 35 5.05 -8.63 -2.91
C GLY A 35 5.43 -10.10 -3.14
N LEU A 36 6.67 -10.48 -2.82
CA LEU A 36 7.10 -11.88 -2.87
C LEU A 36 6.31 -12.76 -1.88
N ARG A 37 6.11 -12.30 -0.64
CA ARG A 37 5.33 -13.02 0.38
C ARG A 37 3.85 -13.14 0.03
N LEU A 38 3.34 -12.23 -0.82
CA LEU A 38 2.01 -12.29 -1.41
C LEU A 38 1.92 -13.23 -2.62
N GLY A 39 3.00 -13.98 -2.91
CA GLY A 39 3.06 -14.91 -4.03
C GLY A 39 3.12 -14.23 -5.39
N LYS A 40 3.46 -12.94 -5.45
CA LYS A 40 3.66 -12.26 -6.75
C LYS A 40 5.01 -12.62 -7.33
N ILE A 41 5.03 -12.80 -8.64
CA ILE A 41 6.25 -13.07 -9.40
C ILE A 41 6.65 -11.78 -10.11
N TRP A 42 7.82 -11.24 -9.77
CA TRP A 42 8.30 -9.96 -10.27
C TRP A 42 8.30 -9.92 -11.80
N ASP A 43 8.91 -10.93 -12.42
CA ASP A 43 9.10 -11.06 -13.88
C ASP A 43 7.82 -11.21 -14.70
N GLU A 44 6.70 -11.56 -14.07
CA GLU A 44 5.40 -11.59 -14.73
C GLU A 44 4.71 -10.22 -14.78
N GLN A 45 5.19 -9.23 -14.02
CA GLN A 45 4.58 -7.90 -13.99
C GLN A 45 5.13 -7.04 -15.13
N THR A 46 4.30 -6.72 -16.11
CA THR A 46 4.74 -6.07 -17.36
C THR A 46 4.59 -4.54 -17.33
N VAL A 47 3.74 -4.01 -16.45
CA VAL A 47 3.48 -2.57 -16.34
C VAL A 47 4.60 -1.91 -15.55
N ARG A 48 5.52 -1.20 -16.22
CA ARG A 48 6.56 -0.39 -15.56
C ARG A 48 5.99 0.95 -15.12
N LEU A 49 6.33 1.38 -13.91
CA LEU A 49 5.89 2.64 -13.33
C LEU A 49 7.11 3.51 -12.99
N PRO A 50 7.35 4.62 -13.70
CA PRO A 50 8.42 5.54 -13.32
C PRO A 50 8.08 6.18 -11.97
N LEU A 51 9.04 6.15 -11.04
CA LEU A 51 8.93 6.83 -9.75
C LEU A 51 9.73 8.14 -9.76
N ALA A 52 9.46 8.98 -8.76
CA ALA A 52 10.14 10.25 -8.55
C ALA A 52 10.83 10.29 -7.18
N GLY A 53 11.53 11.40 -6.90
CA GLY A 53 12.20 11.63 -5.62
C GLY A 53 13.27 10.57 -5.32
N ASN A 54 13.32 10.13 -4.06
CA ASN A 54 14.34 9.19 -3.57
C ASN A 54 14.31 7.82 -4.25
N LEU A 55 13.23 7.49 -4.94
CA LEU A 55 13.04 6.20 -5.63
C LEU A 55 13.10 6.32 -7.15
N ALA A 56 13.49 7.49 -7.69
CA ALA A 56 13.54 7.72 -9.14
C ALA A 56 14.43 6.74 -9.93
N ARG A 57 15.38 6.09 -9.25
CA ARG A 57 16.27 5.08 -9.85
C ARG A 57 15.87 3.64 -9.55
N VAL A 58 14.83 3.42 -8.75
CA VAL A 58 14.36 2.10 -8.37
C VAL A 58 13.33 1.64 -9.38
N GLU A 59 13.48 0.44 -9.91
CA GLU A 59 12.47 -0.13 -10.80
C GLU A 59 11.18 -0.40 -10.02
N ALA A 60 10.05 -0.02 -10.60
CA ALA A 60 8.74 -0.30 -10.06
C ALA A 60 7.81 -0.89 -11.11
N ARG A 61 7.00 -1.85 -10.68
CA ARG A 61 6.01 -2.55 -11.50
C ARG A 61 4.62 -2.40 -10.90
N GLY A 62 3.62 -2.19 -11.76
CA GLY A 62 2.23 -2.06 -11.34
C GLY A 62 1.65 -3.40 -10.94
N VAL A 63 1.09 -3.49 -9.73
CA VAL A 63 0.39 -4.68 -9.25
C VAL A 63 -0.90 -4.32 -8.54
N PHE A 64 -1.84 -5.25 -8.53
CA PHE A 64 -3.04 -5.15 -7.69
C PHE A 64 -2.94 -6.06 -6.47
N VAL A 65 -3.33 -5.53 -5.31
CA VAL A 65 -3.37 -6.23 -4.03
C VAL A 65 -4.67 -5.84 -3.31
N HIS A 66 -5.30 -6.78 -2.62
CA HIS A 66 -6.43 -6.45 -1.76
C HIS A 66 -5.91 -6.00 -0.40
N ILE A 67 -6.36 -4.84 0.08
CA ILE A 67 -6.11 -4.37 1.44
C ILE A 67 -7.35 -4.62 2.28
N GLN A 68 -7.15 -5.05 3.52
CA GLN A 68 -8.18 -5.17 4.54
C GLN A 68 -7.73 -4.40 5.77
N ILE A 69 -8.60 -3.54 6.30
CA ILE A 69 -8.35 -2.69 7.47
C ILE A 69 -9.36 -3.12 8.53
N GLY A 70 -8.87 -3.75 9.60
CA GLY A 70 -9.75 -4.33 10.62
C GLY A 70 -10.78 -5.28 10.00
N ASP A 71 -12.05 -5.07 10.34
CA ASP A 71 -13.18 -5.87 9.88
C ASP A 71 -13.88 -5.29 8.63
N MET A 72 -13.30 -4.26 7.99
CA MET A 72 -13.86 -3.70 6.77
C MET A 72 -13.73 -4.70 5.60
N GLU A 73 -14.68 -4.62 4.66
CA GLU A 73 -14.61 -5.40 3.42
C GLU A 73 -13.31 -5.09 2.64
N PRO A 74 -12.57 -6.13 2.17
CA PRO A 74 -11.33 -5.92 1.44
C PRO A 74 -11.50 -5.07 0.18
N VAL A 75 -10.54 -4.19 -0.10
CA VAL A 75 -10.52 -3.34 -1.29
C VAL A 75 -9.33 -3.66 -2.17
N ARG A 76 -9.58 -3.79 -3.48
CA ARG A 76 -8.53 -3.98 -4.47
C ARG A 76 -7.87 -2.65 -4.83
N LEU A 77 -6.62 -2.45 -4.43
CA LEU A 77 -5.84 -1.25 -4.73
C LEU A 77 -4.68 -1.55 -5.68
N ALA A 78 -4.26 -0.54 -6.44
CA ALA A 78 -3.06 -0.61 -7.28
C ALA A 78 -1.84 -0.10 -6.50
N PHE A 79 -0.70 -0.76 -6.68
CA PHE A 79 0.57 -0.40 -6.05
C PHE A 79 1.67 -0.31 -7.11
N ALA A 80 2.58 0.64 -6.90
CA ALA A 80 3.93 0.53 -7.43
C ALA A 80 4.71 -0.45 -6.55
N TRP A 81 4.86 -1.69 -7.04
CA TRP A 81 5.72 -2.68 -6.41
C TRP A 81 7.16 -2.40 -6.81
N VAL A 82 8.01 -2.07 -5.85
CA VAL A 82 9.38 -1.62 -6.11
C VAL A 82 10.40 -2.72 -5.85
N GLU A 83 11.49 -2.72 -6.59
CA GLU A 83 12.63 -3.63 -6.39
C GLU A 83 13.53 -3.15 -5.23
N ALA A 84 12.91 -2.86 -4.09
CA ALA A 84 13.58 -2.49 -2.86
C ALA A 84 12.74 -2.97 -1.66
N SER A 85 13.37 -3.64 -0.70
CA SER A 85 12.68 -4.10 0.52
C SER A 85 12.85 -3.14 1.71
N GLN A 86 13.87 -2.28 1.69
CA GLN A 86 14.15 -1.33 2.78
C GLN A 86 13.40 0.00 2.58
N VAL A 87 12.12 -0.10 2.25
CA VAL A 87 11.20 1.03 2.03
C VAL A 87 9.89 0.74 2.75
N PRO A 88 9.18 1.77 3.26
CA PRO A 88 7.90 1.55 3.91
C PRO A 88 6.84 1.13 2.87
N LEU A 89 5.85 0.37 3.30
CA LEU A 89 4.56 0.29 2.61
C LEU A 89 3.92 1.68 2.67
N ILE A 90 3.62 2.28 1.53
CA ILE A 90 3.01 3.62 1.46
C ILE A 90 1.61 3.52 0.88
N LEU A 91 0.68 4.25 1.47
CA LEU A 91 -0.68 4.43 0.98
C LEU A 91 -0.86 5.91 0.61
N GLY A 92 -1.20 6.16 -0.66
CA GLY A 92 -1.16 7.47 -1.29
C GLY A 92 -2.46 7.85 -2.00
N GLN A 93 -2.43 8.98 -2.68
CA GLN A 93 -3.61 9.73 -3.14
C GLN A 93 -4.52 8.95 -4.09
N THR A 94 -3.95 8.36 -5.14
CA THR A 94 -4.70 7.98 -6.36
C THR A 94 -5.70 6.85 -6.16
N ASN A 95 -5.52 5.98 -5.15
CA ASN A 95 -6.51 4.94 -4.89
C ASN A 95 -6.79 4.67 -3.41
N PHE A 96 -5.89 4.99 -2.47
CA PHE A 96 -6.19 4.83 -1.04
C PHE A 96 -7.01 6.00 -0.51
N PHE A 97 -6.48 7.22 -0.55
CA PHE A 97 -7.22 8.42 -0.10
C PHE A 97 -8.41 8.79 -0.97
N ARG A 98 -8.54 8.17 -2.15
CA ARG A 98 -9.74 8.27 -2.98
C ARG A 98 -10.82 7.28 -2.58
N GLU A 99 -10.44 6.10 -2.08
CA GLU A 99 -11.38 5.07 -1.61
C GLU A 99 -11.88 5.38 -0.19
N PHE A 100 -10.99 5.89 0.65
CA PHE A 100 -11.26 6.12 2.06
C PHE A 100 -11.16 7.61 2.40
N ASP A 101 -12.12 8.07 3.19
CA ASP A 101 -11.97 9.31 3.93
C ASP A 101 -10.98 9.06 5.09
N VAL A 102 -9.90 9.83 5.12
CA VAL A 102 -8.83 9.69 6.10
C VAL A 102 -8.67 10.98 6.89
N CYS A 103 -8.85 10.91 8.21
CA CYS A 103 -8.71 12.05 9.10
C CYS A 103 -7.58 11.84 10.14
N PHE A 104 -6.67 12.81 10.24
CA PHE A 104 -5.60 12.81 11.24
C PHE A 104 -5.98 13.69 12.43
N VAL A 105 -6.29 13.09 13.57
CA VAL A 105 -6.66 13.82 14.78
C VAL A 105 -5.43 13.97 15.69
N ARG A 106 -4.61 14.99 15.42
CA ARG A 106 -3.29 15.20 16.05
C ARG A 106 -3.34 15.20 17.59
N SER A 107 -4.29 15.92 18.20
CA SER A 107 -4.40 16.01 19.66
C SER A 107 -4.69 14.66 20.32
N ARG A 108 -5.40 13.78 19.61
CA ARG A 108 -5.75 12.43 20.07
C ARG A 108 -4.75 11.36 19.60
N ARG A 109 -3.84 11.71 18.69
CA ARG A 109 -2.90 10.77 18.04
C ARG A 109 -3.64 9.58 17.42
N THR A 110 -4.78 9.85 16.80
CA THR A 110 -5.59 8.86 16.10
C THR A 110 -5.66 9.19 14.63
N ILE A 111 -5.85 8.13 13.84
CA ILE A 111 -6.19 8.20 12.43
C ILE A 111 -7.56 7.55 12.33
N GLU A 112 -8.49 8.24 11.69
CA GLU A 112 -9.82 7.71 11.37
C GLU A 112 -9.84 7.39 9.88
N ILE A 113 -10.28 6.18 9.56
CA ILE A 113 -10.41 5.69 8.18
C ILE A 113 -11.87 5.29 8.03
N ILE A 114 -12.55 5.89 7.06
CA ILE A 114 -13.96 5.64 6.80
C ILE A 114 -14.08 5.28 5.33
N ARG A 115 -14.83 4.19 5.05
CA ARG A 115 -15.18 3.81 3.69
C ARG A 115 -16.58 4.34 3.38
N LEU A 116 -16.73 5.02 2.24
CA LEU A 116 -18.01 5.52 1.74
C LEU A 116 -18.85 4.41 1.10
#